data_AF-A0ABD3PHH0-F1
#
_entry.id   AF-A0ABD3PHH0-F1
#
_cell.length_a   1.000
_cell.length_b   1.000
_cell.length_c   1.000
_cell.angle_alpha   90.00
_cell.angle_beta   90.00
_cell.angle_gamma   90.00
#
_symmetry.space_group_name_H-M   'P 1'
#
loop_
_entity.id
_entity.type
_entity.pdbx_description
1 polymer ?
#
loop_
_entity_poly.entity_id
_entity_poly.type
_entity_poly.pdbx_seq_one_letter_code
_entity_poly.pdbx_strand_id
1 'polypeptide(L)'
;MVSGKTPKVYLNYPSVVTSVNDRSSFEERRDLVMAAVSTQPITTTMKSQCDIISSYRSGVLTHDSGCECCDSSCIDHAVVIVGYDTNAEVPYWKLRNSWGPTWGEEGHFRVAMDDPGCGWGLFGMLAESAIMQDAYSSLEELPERPGWWETAQTWQKALVIFGSLLGFLCVCSIIWGLWQQRRAKKSMGSTQAENHQSDEPNGQVAATKDASEKVEAMSGNDTIGLETNA
;
A
#
# COMPACT_ATOMS: atom_id res chain seq x y z
N MET A 1 9.88 33.98 32.16
CA MET A 1 8.54 33.52 31.78
C MET A 1 8.59 33.11 30.32
N VAL A 2 8.40 31.84 29.99
CA VAL A 2 8.40 31.38 28.59
C VAL A 2 7.01 31.64 28.00
N SER A 3 6.95 32.28 26.83
CA SER A 3 5.68 32.62 26.18
C SER A 3 4.95 31.34 25.75
N GLY A 4 3.73 31.16 26.25
CA GLY A 4 2.97 29.93 26.07
C GLY A 4 2.40 29.76 24.66
N LYS A 5 3.13 29.06 23.80
CA LYS A 5 2.54 28.25 22.73
C LYS A 5 2.78 26.79 23.07
N THR A 6 1.71 26.05 23.36
CA THR A 6 1.77 24.59 23.33
C THR A 6 2.14 24.16 21.91
N PRO A 7 3.20 23.36 21.70
CA PRO A 7 3.53 22.88 20.37
C PRO A 7 2.37 22.02 19.85
N LYS A 8 2.04 22.16 18.57
CA LYS A 8 1.13 21.22 17.92
C LYS A 8 1.87 19.89 17.82
N VAL A 9 1.38 18.89 18.55
CA VAL A 9 1.85 17.51 18.43
C VAL A 9 0.99 16.83 17.39
N TYR A 10 1.62 16.31 16.36
CA TYR A 10 0.96 15.45 15.39
C TYR A 10 1.21 14.00 15.83
N LEU A 11 0.13 13.32 16.22
CA LEU A 11 0.15 11.89 16.49
C LEU A 11 -0.16 11.17 15.19
N ASN A 12 0.70 10.21 14.83
CA ASN A 12 0.28 9.16 13.92
C ASN A 12 -0.82 8.32 14.57
N TYR A 13 -1.69 7.69 13.77
CA TYR A 13 -2.72 6.81 14.31
C TYR A 13 -2.05 5.63 15.05
N PRO A 14 -2.53 5.27 16.26
CA PRO A 14 -1.98 4.13 16.99
C PRO A 14 -2.22 2.83 16.19
N SER A 15 -1.21 1.97 16.14
CA SER A 15 -1.34 0.64 15.56
C SER A 15 -1.96 -0.29 16.60
N VAL A 16 -3.23 -0.67 16.39
CA VAL A 16 -3.91 -1.68 17.21
C VAL A 16 -3.18 -3.02 17.09
N VAL A 17 -2.90 -3.66 18.22
CA VAL A 17 -2.26 -4.97 18.34
C VAL A 17 -3.30 -6.03 18.72
N THR A 18 -4.16 -5.73 19.69
CA THR A 18 -5.35 -6.53 20.04
C THR A 18 -6.57 -5.62 20.22
N SER A 19 -7.78 -6.15 20.04
CA SER A 19 -9.03 -5.40 20.19
C SER A 19 -10.08 -6.19 20.99
N VAL A 20 -10.95 -5.51 21.73
CA VAL A 20 -12.08 -6.13 22.44
C VAL A 20 -13.03 -6.89 21.50
N ASN A 21 -13.08 -6.53 20.21
CA ASN A 21 -13.94 -7.18 19.22
C ASN A 21 -13.26 -8.36 18.50
N ASP A 22 -11.97 -8.57 18.73
CA ASP A 22 -11.20 -9.66 18.12
C ASP A 22 -11.53 -11.01 18.79
N ARG A 23 -11.58 -12.07 17.98
CA ARG A 23 -11.92 -13.43 18.41
C ARG A 23 -10.70 -14.36 18.48
N SER A 24 -9.48 -13.83 18.28
CA SER A 24 -8.25 -14.58 18.50
C SER A 24 -8.14 -15.12 19.92
N SER A 25 -7.52 -16.30 19.98
CA SER A 25 -7.22 -17.05 21.20
C SER A 25 -6.23 -16.31 22.10
N PHE A 26 -6.11 -16.76 23.36
CA PHE A 26 -5.08 -16.26 24.29
C PHE A 26 -3.68 -16.36 23.69
N GLU A 27 -3.34 -17.50 23.09
CA GLU A 27 -2.02 -17.77 22.49
C GLU A 27 -1.71 -16.77 21.37
N GLU A 28 -2.65 -16.54 20.44
CA GLU A 28 -2.50 -15.57 19.35
C GLU A 28 -2.35 -14.13 19.88
N ARG A 29 -3.19 -13.74 20.85
CA ARG A 29 -3.11 -12.42 21.49
C ARG A 29 -1.79 -12.23 22.23
N ARG A 30 -1.33 -13.24 22.98
CA ARG A 30 -0.02 -13.25 23.65
C ARG A 30 1.09 -13.06 22.63
N ASP A 31 1.10 -13.83 21.55
CA ASP A 31 2.19 -13.81 20.56
C ASP A 31 2.24 -12.48 19.80
N LEU A 32 1.08 -11.90 19.43
CA LEU A 32 0.97 -10.55 18.88
C LEU A 32 1.52 -9.48 19.85
N VAL A 33 1.15 -9.56 21.12
CA VAL A 33 1.62 -8.63 22.16
C VAL A 33 3.11 -8.81 22.45
N MET A 34 3.64 -10.03 22.50
CA MET A 34 5.08 -10.27 22.64
C MET A 34 5.87 -9.71 21.46
N ALA A 35 5.38 -9.92 20.23
CA ALA A 35 5.99 -9.37 19.02
C ALA A 35 6.01 -7.83 19.07
N ALA A 36 4.89 -7.20 19.44
CA ALA A 36 4.80 -5.76 19.59
C ALA A 36 5.75 -5.23 20.69
N VAL A 37 5.72 -5.83 21.89
CA VAL A 37 6.57 -5.44 23.04
C VAL A 37 8.06 -5.62 22.76
N SER A 38 8.44 -6.57 21.90
CA SER A 38 9.84 -6.73 21.47
C SER A 38 10.38 -5.55 20.65
N THR A 39 9.51 -4.71 20.09
CA THR A 39 9.89 -3.52 19.31
C THR A 39 9.90 -2.25 20.18
N GLN A 40 8.89 -2.08 21.03
CA GLN A 40 8.75 -0.94 21.95
C GLN A 40 7.71 -1.24 23.04
N PRO A 41 7.68 -0.48 24.15
CA PRO A 41 6.56 -0.53 25.09
C PRO A 41 5.22 -0.24 24.41
N ILE A 42 4.17 -0.98 24.79
CA ILE A 42 2.82 -0.83 24.22
C ILE A 42 1.82 -0.43 25.31
N THR A 43 0.84 0.38 24.96
CA THR A 43 -0.30 0.68 25.84
C THR A 43 -1.29 -0.48 25.80
N THR A 44 -1.88 -0.82 26.95
CA THR A 44 -2.97 -1.80 27.05
C THR A 44 -3.96 -1.41 28.12
N THR A 45 -5.15 -2.01 28.06
CA THR A 45 -6.23 -1.79 29.02
C THR A 45 -6.38 -2.97 29.97
N MET A 46 -6.96 -2.76 31.15
CA MET A 46 -7.25 -3.82 32.12
C MET A 46 -8.40 -3.43 33.07
N LYS A 47 -8.87 -4.38 33.86
CA LYS A 47 -9.66 -4.13 35.08
C LYS A 47 -8.71 -3.93 36.27
N SER A 48 -8.90 -2.87 37.04
CA SER A 48 -8.00 -2.48 38.14
C SER A 48 -8.71 -2.18 39.46
N GLN A 49 -10.03 -2.00 39.46
CA GLN A 49 -10.84 -1.76 40.67
C GLN A 49 -11.01 -3.04 41.51
N CYS A 50 -9.88 -3.58 41.99
CA CYS A 50 -9.77 -4.86 42.68
C CYS A 50 -8.67 -4.78 43.76
N ASP A 51 -8.92 -5.40 44.91
CA ASP A 51 -8.05 -5.32 46.08
C ASP A 51 -6.63 -5.85 45.82
N ILE A 52 -6.48 -6.86 44.96
CA ILE A 52 -5.18 -7.44 44.61
C ILE A 52 -4.26 -6.46 43.86
N ILE A 53 -4.83 -5.55 43.04
CA ILE A 53 -4.08 -4.52 42.33
C ILE A 53 -3.75 -3.35 43.27
N SER A 54 -4.72 -2.85 44.05
CA SER A 54 -4.49 -1.73 44.97
C SER A 54 -3.48 -2.07 46.08
N SER A 55 -3.50 -3.32 46.56
CA SER A 55 -2.58 -3.84 47.58
C SER A 55 -1.24 -4.36 47.04
N TYR A 56 -1.04 -4.44 45.72
CA TYR A 56 0.20 -4.97 45.12
C TYR A 56 1.46 -4.25 45.63
N ARG A 57 2.52 -5.02 45.91
CA ARG A 57 3.83 -4.51 46.36
C ARG A 57 5.01 -5.12 45.59
N SER A 58 4.98 -6.43 45.34
CA SER A 58 6.04 -7.14 44.62
C SER A 58 5.60 -8.54 44.22
N GLY A 59 6.35 -9.18 43.33
CA GLY A 59 6.11 -10.55 42.86
C GLY A 59 5.27 -10.61 41.58
N VAL A 60 4.93 -11.82 41.14
CA VAL A 60 4.07 -12.04 39.96
C VAL A 60 2.65 -12.33 40.45
N LEU A 61 1.67 -11.59 39.91
CA LEU A 61 0.25 -11.88 40.10
C LEU A 61 -0.15 -13.07 39.21
N THR A 62 -0.50 -14.20 39.82
CA THR A 62 -0.79 -15.47 39.11
C THR A 62 -2.27 -15.81 39.06
N HIS A 63 -3.15 -14.92 39.52
CA HIS A 63 -4.60 -15.11 39.53
C HIS A 63 -5.31 -13.76 39.71
N ASP A 64 -6.57 -13.69 39.27
CA ASP A 64 -7.34 -12.44 39.28
C ASP A 64 -8.08 -12.18 40.61
N SER A 65 -8.33 -13.21 41.43
CA SER A 65 -9.07 -13.09 42.70
C SER A 65 -10.46 -12.42 42.58
N GLY A 66 -11.26 -12.76 41.56
CA GLY A 66 -12.54 -12.08 41.31
C GLY A 66 -12.42 -10.84 40.41
N CYS A 67 -11.19 -10.52 39.98
CA CYS A 67 -10.88 -9.44 39.05
C CYS A 67 -10.86 -9.90 37.58
N GLU A 68 -11.46 -11.04 37.26
CA GLU A 68 -11.51 -11.54 35.88
C GLU A 68 -12.27 -10.52 35.01
N CYS A 69 -11.80 -10.32 33.78
CA CYS A 69 -12.43 -9.40 32.84
C CYS A 69 -12.46 -9.98 31.43
N CYS A 70 -13.68 -10.25 30.96
CA CYS A 70 -13.97 -10.97 29.72
C CYS A 70 -15.06 -10.26 28.88
N ASP A 71 -15.38 -9.01 29.21
CA ASP A 71 -16.28 -8.14 28.46
C ASP A 71 -15.78 -6.70 28.50
N SER A 72 -16.06 -5.92 27.46
CA SER A 72 -15.57 -4.53 27.36
C SER A 72 -16.02 -3.63 28.52
N SER A 73 -17.14 -3.94 29.18
CA SER A 73 -17.70 -3.13 30.27
C SER A 73 -16.96 -3.25 31.61
N CYS A 74 -16.09 -4.25 31.80
CA CYS A 74 -15.29 -4.40 33.01
C CYS A 74 -13.90 -3.76 32.94
N ILE A 75 -13.51 -3.23 31.77
CA ILE A 75 -12.25 -2.52 31.56
C ILE A 75 -12.36 -1.12 32.18
N ASP A 76 -11.46 -0.78 33.10
CA ASP A 76 -11.53 0.48 33.87
C ASP A 76 -10.22 1.29 33.90
N HIS A 77 -9.10 0.73 33.40
CA HIS A 77 -7.77 1.33 33.54
C HIS A 77 -6.88 1.07 32.32
N ALA A 78 -5.84 1.90 32.18
CA ALA A 78 -4.85 1.82 31.13
C ALA A 78 -3.43 1.84 31.70
N VAL A 79 -2.60 0.92 31.22
CA VAL A 79 -1.22 0.68 31.66
C VAL A 79 -0.31 0.46 30.45
N VAL A 80 0.99 0.32 30.68
CA VAL A 80 1.98 0.09 29.60
C VAL A 80 2.71 -1.22 29.85
N ILE A 81 2.66 -2.17 28.91
CA ILE A 81 3.55 -3.34 28.94
C ILE A 81 4.92 -2.86 28.48
N VAL A 82 5.93 -2.97 29.35
CA VAL A 82 7.30 -2.48 29.13
C VAL A 82 8.31 -3.60 28.88
N GLY A 83 7.86 -4.86 28.94
CA GLY A 83 8.68 -6.04 28.71
C GLY A 83 7.96 -7.31 29.18
N TYR A 84 8.62 -8.44 29.01
CA TYR A 84 8.15 -9.75 29.46
C TYR A 84 9.33 -10.68 29.72
N ASP A 85 9.08 -11.80 30.41
CA ASP A 85 10.02 -12.90 30.54
C ASP A 85 9.27 -14.23 30.43
N THR A 86 9.62 -15.03 29.42
CA THR A 86 9.07 -16.37 29.18
C THR A 86 9.91 -17.50 29.77
N ASN A 87 11.10 -17.20 30.29
CA ASN A 87 12.05 -18.17 30.85
C ASN A 87 12.09 -18.17 32.38
N ALA A 88 11.37 -17.23 33.02
CA ALA A 88 11.16 -17.21 34.46
C ALA A 88 10.37 -18.44 34.93
N GLU A 89 10.52 -18.81 36.21
CA GLU A 89 9.77 -19.90 36.87
C GLU A 89 8.25 -19.75 36.71
N VAL A 90 7.77 -18.50 36.74
CA VAL A 90 6.42 -18.11 36.32
C VAL A 90 6.58 -17.10 35.20
N PRO A 91 6.29 -17.45 33.93
CA PRO A 91 6.31 -16.51 32.81
C PRO A 91 5.43 -15.29 33.07
N TYR A 92 5.93 -14.08 32.82
CA TYR A 92 5.24 -12.84 33.20
C TYR A 92 5.36 -11.70 32.18
N TRP A 93 4.32 -10.88 32.16
CA TRP A 93 4.33 -9.51 31.63
C TRP A 93 4.88 -8.55 32.69
N LYS A 94 5.74 -7.61 32.29
CA LYS A 94 6.15 -6.47 33.14
C LYS A 94 5.38 -5.24 32.69
N LEU A 95 4.57 -4.69 33.59
CA LEU A 95 3.73 -3.54 33.34
C LEU A 95 4.19 -2.33 34.15
N ARG A 96 4.05 -1.14 33.57
CA ARG A 96 4.23 0.16 34.23
C ARG A 96 2.86 0.77 34.50
N ASN A 97 2.67 1.22 35.74
CA ASN A 97 1.47 1.91 36.20
C ASN A 97 1.72 3.44 36.29
N SER A 98 0.66 4.21 36.56
CA SER A 98 0.68 5.67 36.67
C SER A 98 0.59 6.19 38.12
N TRP A 99 0.52 5.30 39.12
CA TRP A 99 0.30 5.64 40.53
C TRP A 99 1.56 6.03 41.34
N GLY A 100 2.61 6.44 40.64
CA GLY A 100 3.88 6.87 41.23
C GLY A 100 4.83 5.73 41.64
N PRO A 101 6.10 6.04 41.94
CA PRO A 101 7.15 5.04 42.18
C PRO A 101 7.04 4.34 43.55
N THR A 102 6.21 4.85 44.47
CA THR A 102 6.01 4.26 45.80
C THR A 102 5.00 3.10 45.81
N TRP A 103 4.32 2.86 44.70
CA TRP A 103 3.41 1.73 44.52
C TRP A 103 4.10 0.61 43.74
N GLY A 104 3.85 -0.65 44.13
CA GLY A 104 4.46 -1.81 43.47
C GLY A 104 5.99 -1.80 43.44
N GLU A 105 6.53 -2.36 42.36
CA GLU A 105 7.96 -2.47 42.09
C GLU A 105 8.45 -1.20 41.37
N GLU A 106 8.64 -0.11 42.12
CA GLU A 106 9.04 1.21 41.58
C GLU A 106 8.05 1.74 40.52
N GLY A 107 6.75 1.66 40.80
CA GLY A 107 5.67 2.00 39.88
C GLY A 107 5.36 0.93 38.83
N HIS A 108 5.99 -0.24 38.91
CA HIS A 108 5.75 -1.39 38.04
C HIS A 108 5.07 -2.53 38.79
N PHE A 109 4.54 -3.48 38.02
CA PHE A 109 3.99 -4.72 38.52
C PHE A 109 4.19 -5.84 37.50
N ARG A 110 4.06 -7.10 37.95
CA ARG A 110 4.20 -8.28 37.10
C ARG A 110 2.94 -9.14 37.18
N VAL A 111 2.47 -9.59 36.03
CA VAL A 111 1.27 -10.43 35.87
C VAL A 111 1.67 -11.67 35.08
N ALA A 112 1.23 -12.85 35.50
CA ALA A 112 1.55 -14.09 34.82
C ALA A 112 0.98 -14.12 33.39
N MET A 113 1.64 -14.85 32.50
CA MET A 113 1.11 -15.17 31.17
C MET A 113 0.11 -16.33 31.27
N ASP A 114 -1.04 -16.06 31.88
CA ASP A 114 -2.13 -17.03 32.07
C ASP A 114 -3.48 -16.42 31.66
N ASP A 115 -4.48 -17.28 31.44
CA ASP A 115 -5.84 -16.91 31.00
C ASP A 115 -6.91 -17.52 31.91
N PRO A 116 -7.84 -16.73 32.47
CA PRO A 116 -8.95 -17.25 33.27
C PRO A 116 -10.04 -17.99 32.44
N GLY A 117 -9.78 -18.27 31.15
CA GLY A 117 -10.63 -19.08 30.27
C GLY A 117 -11.45 -18.28 29.26
N CYS A 118 -11.12 -17.02 28.99
CA CYS A 118 -11.84 -16.15 28.05
C CYS A 118 -10.98 -15.51 26.95
N GLY A 119 -9.69 -15.85 26.88
CA GLY A 119 -8.76 -15.39 25.84
C GLY A 119 -8.12 -14.03 26.08
N TRP A 120 -8.56 -13.28 27.09
CA TRP A 120 -8.09 -11.90 27.34
C TRP A 120 -6.93 -11.83 28.34
N GLY A 121 -6.51 -12.96 28.92
CA GLY A 121 -5.49 -13.01 29.96
C GLY A 121 -5.98 -12.50 31.31
N LEU A 122 -5.17 -12.69 32.34
CA LEU A 122 -5.40 -12.15 33.68
C LEU A 122 -5.75 -10.64 33.63
N PHE A 123 -6.75 -10.23 34.42
CA PHE A 123 -7.29 -8.86 34.50
C PHE A 123 -7.85 -8.31 33.17
N GLY A 124 -8.01 -9.15 32.15
CA GLY A 124 -8.34 -8.74 30.78
C GLY A 124 -7.20 -8.01 30.07
N MET A 125 -5.95 -8.16 30.51
CA MET A 125 -4.83 -7.30 30.09
C MET A 125 -4.34 -7.49 28.63
N LEU A 126 -4.94 -8.40 27.86
CA LEU A 126 -4.70 -8.58 26.43
C LEU A 126 -5.95 -8.26 25.60
N ALA A 127 -7.03 -7.77 26.23
CA ALA A 127 -8.29 -7.43 25.57
C ALA A 127 -8.10 -6.38 24.47
N GLU A 128 -7.48 -5.25 24.80
CA GLU A 128 -7.12 -4.20 23.86
C GLU A 128 -5.71 -3.66 24.12
N SER A 129 -4.93 -3.53 23.07
CA SER A 129 -3.55 -3.04 23.14
C SER A 129 -3.14 -2.35 21.84
N ALA A 130 -2.24 -1.37 21.95
CA ALA A 130 -1.79 -0.56 20.83
C ALA A 130 -0.35 -0.10 20.97
N ILE A 131 0.34 -0.06 19.82
CA ILE A 131 1.62 0.61 19.62
C ILE A 131 1.32 2.08 19.36
N MET A 132 1.83 2.96 20.24
CA MET A 132 1.87 4.39 19.95
C MET A 132 2.98 4.64 18.90
N GLN A 133 2.56 5.07 17.71
CA GLN A 133 3.47 5.55 16.69
C GLN A 133 3.97 6.96 17.05
N ASP A 134 5.11 7.36 16.47
CA ASP A 134 5.82 8.60 16.77
C ASP A 134 4.94 9.85 16.98
N ALA A 135 5.23 10.59 18.05
CA ALA A 135 4.64 11.89 18.34
C ALA A 135 5.61 13.02 17.94
N TYR A 136 5.39 13.63 16.79
CA TYR A 136 6.24 14.71 16.29
C TYR A 136 5.78 16.07 16.85
N SER A 137 6.66 16.76 17.57
CA SER A 137 6.49 18.18 17.90
C SER A 137 6.80 19.02 16.66
N SER A 138 5.82 19.74 16.11
CA SER A 138 6.03 20.51 14.88
C SER A 138 6.93 21.73 15.11
N LEU A 139 8.23 21.56 14.92
CA LEU A 139 9.20 22.64 14.63
C LEU A 139 9.86 22.48 13.26
N GLU A 140 9.84 21.28 12.68
CA GLU A 140 10.01 21.09 11.24
C GLU A 140 8.62 20.99 10.58
N GLU A 141 8.42 21.82 9.57
CA GLU A 141 7.35 21.61 8.59
C GLU A 141 7.65 20.30 7.87
N LEU A 142 6.73 19.33 7.96
CA LEU A 142 6.84 18.11 7.16
C LEU A 142 7.00 18.52 5.69
N PRO A 143 7.93 17.92 4.92
CA PRO A 143 8.00 18.19 3.49
C PRO A 143 6.63 17.91 2.90
N GLU A 144 6.03 18.93 2.28
CA GLU A 144 4.65 18.84 1.81
C GLU A 144 4.51 17.59 0.93
N ARG A 145 3.60 16.68 1.29
CA ARG A 145 3.29 15.57 0.40
C ARG A 145 2.77 16.20 -0.89
N PRO A 146 3.44 16.01 -2.04
CA PRO A 146 3.04 16.67 -3.27
C PRO A 146 1.59 16.31 -3.55
N GLY A 147 0.75 17.34 -3.67
CA GLY A 147 -0.68 17.15 -3.85
C GLY A 147 -0.95 16.31 -5.10
N TRP A 148 -2.12 15.67 -5.16
CA TRP A 148 -2.51 14.85 -6.32
C TRP A 148 -2.52 15.61 -7.67
N TRP A 149 -2.43 16.94 -7.63
CA TRP A 149 -2.23 17.80 -8.80
C TRP A 149 -0.79 17.84 -9.32
N GLU A 150 0.23 17.53 -8.51
CA GLU A 150 1.62 17.45 -8.99
C GLU A 150 1.86 16.17 -9.81
N THR A 151 1.25 15.04 -9.41
CA THR A 151 1.24 13.84 -10.24
C THR A 151 0.50 14.06 -11.57
N ALA A 152 -0.46 14.99 -11.64
CA ALA A 152 -1.15 15.35 -12.88
C ALA A 152 -0.25 16.04 -13.93
N GLN A 153 0.87 16.68 -13.53
CA GLN A 153 1.80 17.30 -14.48
C GLN A 153 2.59 16.29 -15.33
N THR A 154 2.64 15.02 -14.94
CA THR A 154 3.33 13.97 -15.71
C THR A 154 2.71 13.78 -17.10
N TRP A 155 1.38 13.85 -17.22
CA TRP A 155 0.66 13.71 -18.48
C TRP A 155 0.88 14.89 -19.44
N GLN A 156 0.96 16.12 -18.93
CA GLN A 156 1.29 17.28 -19.77
C GLN A 156 2.72 17.20 -20.31
N LYS A 157 3.68 16.78 -19.48
CA LYS A 157 5.06 16.51 -19.93
C LYS A 157 5.11 15.38 -20.96
N ALA A 158 4.34 14.31 -20.77
CA ALA A 158 4.22 13.23 -21.75
C ALA A 158 3.64 13.71 -23.10
N LEU A 159 2.57 14.52 -23.09
CA LEU A 159 1.97 15.07 -24.33
C LEU A 159 2.94 15.96 -25.10
N VAL A 160 3.74 16.79 -24.42
CA VAL A 160 4.78 17.62 -25.07
C VAL A 160 5.88 16.73 -25.67
N ILE A 161 6.30 15.66 -24.99
CA ILE A 161 7.29 14.71 -25.51
C ILE A 161 6.74 13.94 -26.73
N PHE A 162 5.54 13.38 -26.64
CA PHE A 162 4.90 12.67 -27.76
C PHE A 162 4.66 13.57 -28.98
N GLY A 163 4.19 14.80 -28.77
CA GLY A 163 4.03 15.79 -29.84
C GLY A 163 5.36 16.17 -30.50
N SER A 164 6.43 16.31 -29.71
CA SER A 164 7.77 16.61 -30.24
C SER A 164 8.35 15.46 -31.06
N LEU A 165 8.16 14.21 -30.62
CA LEU A 165 8.60 13.02 -31.34
C LEU A 165 7.84 12.83 -32.67
N LEU A 166 6.52 13.04 -32.68
CA LEU A 166 5.71 13.03 -33.91
C LEU A 166 6.17 14.13 -34.89
N GLY A 167 6.41 15.35 -34.40
CA GLY A 167 6.95 16.44 -35.21
C GLY A 167 8.29 16.09 -35.86
N PHE A 168 9.22 15.49 -35.09
CA PHE A 168 10.52 15.08 -35.59
C PHE A 168 10.41 13.99 -36.68
N LEU A 169 9.58 12.96 -36.47
CA LEU A 169 9.34 11.90 -37.45
C LEU A 169 8.75 12.43 -38.77
N CYS A 170 7.83 13.39 -38.71
CA CYS A 170 7.30 14.08 -39.89
C CYS A 170 8.41 14.82 -40.66
N VAL A 171 9.26 15.58 -39.96
CA VAL A 171 10.39 16.30 -40.59
C VAL A 171 11.39 15.34 -41.23
N CYS A 172 11.75 14.24 -40.55
CA CYS A 172 12.62 13.20 -41.12
C CYS A 172 12.00 12.57 -42.38
N SER A 173 10.70 12.31 -42.39
CA SER A 173 9.98 11.75 -43.54
C SER A 173 9.98 12.70 -44.75
N ILE A 174 9.79 14.00 -44.51
CA ILE A 174 9.87 15.04 -45.56
C ILE A 174 11.30 15.14 -46.11
N ILE A 175 12.32 15.18 -45.26
CA ILE A 175 13.74 15.22 -45.67
C ILE A 175 14.10 13.98 -46.48
N TRP A 176 13.66 12.79 -46.05
CA TRP A 176 13.87 11.53 -46.76
C TRP A 176 13.19 11.53 -48.14
N GLY A 177 11.94 12.00 -48.24
CA GLY A 177 11.23 12.14 -49.52
C GLY A 177 11.93 13.12 -50.48
N LEU A 178 12.38 14.27 -49.99
CA LEU A 178 13.15 15.24 -50.79
C LEU A 178 14.50 14.68 -51.22
N TRP A 179 15.16 13.87 -50.38
CA TRP A 179 16.40 13.18 -50.73
C TRP A 179 16.17 12.10 -51.81
N GLN A 180 15.11 11.28 -51.68
CA GLN A 180 14.71 10.32 -52.71
C GLN A 180 14.41 11.01 -54.05
N GLN A 181 13.66 12.11 -54.05
CA GLN A 181 13.41 12.91 -55.26
C GLN A 181 14.70 13.46 -55.89
N ARG A 182 15.65 13.94 -55.08
CA ARG A 182 16.97 14.38 -55.57
C ARG A 182 17.78 13.22 -56.15
N ARG A 183 17.71 12.03 -55.56
CA ARG A 183 18.37 10.81 -56.08
C ARG A 183 17.79 10.37 -57.42
N ALA A 184 16.47 10.38 -57.56
CA ALA A 184 15.78 10.08 -58.83
C ALA A 184 16.09 11.10 -59.93
N LYS A 185 16.13 12.40 -59.60
CA LYS A 185 16.54 13.45 -60.56
C LYS A 185 18.01 13.30 -61.00
N LYS A 186 18.91 12.84 -60.11
CA LYS A 186 20.29 12.53 -60.50
C LYS A 186 20.39 11.32 -61.45
N SER A 187 19.60 10.25 -61.24
CA SER A 187 19.63 9.10 -62.17
C SER A 187 19.01 9.44 -63.53
N MET A 188 17.94 10.25 -63.58
CA MET A 188 17.38 10.74 -64.85
C MET A 188 18.33 11.69 -65.58
N GLY A 189 19.07 12.53 -64.85
CA GLY A 189 20.09 13.42 -65.42
C GLY A 189 21.27 12.67 -66.07
N SER A 190 21.64 11.48 -65.59
CA SER A 190 22.61 10.63 -66.27
C SER A 190 22.03 9.95 -67.53
N THR A 191 20.78 9.48 -67.50
CA THR A 191 20.17 8.82 -68.67
C THR A 191 19.97 9.78 -69.85
N GLN A 192 19.73 11.06 -69.59
CA GLN A 192 19.51 12.05 -70.66
C GLN A 192 20.82 12.56 -71.30
N ALA A 193 21.98 12.32 -70.67
CA ALA A 193 23.29 12.65 -71.22
C ALA A 193 23.86 11.56 -72.16
N GLU A 194 23.30 10.35 -72.13
CA GLU A 194 23.82 9.18 -72.86
C GLU A 194 22.99 8.84 -74.12
N ASN A 195 21.82 9.47 -74.30
CA ASN A 195 20.86 9.14 -75.36
C ASN A 195 20.80 10.15 -76.53
N HIS A 196 21.85 10.96 -76.71
CA HIS A 196 22.01 11.85 -77.87
C HIS A 196 23.06 11.31 -78.86
N GLN A 197 22.84 10.10 -79.37
CA GLN A 197 23.52 9.60 -80.57
C GLN A 197 22.64 8.55 -81.29
N SER A 198 22.64 8.60 -82.63
CA SER A 198 22.06 7.64 -83.59
C SER A 198 20.52 7.44 -83.65
N ASP A 199 19.94 8.16 -84.62
CA ASP A 199 19.22 7.62 -85.80
C ASP A 199 17.72 7.21 -85.76
N GLU A 200 17.17 7.19 -86.97
CA GLU A 200 15.76 7.43 -87.34
C GLU A 200 15.06 6.14 -87.90
N PRO A 201 13.87 6.13 -88.56
CA PRO A 201 12.74 5.34 -88.06
C PRO A 201 12.18 4.25 -89.02
N ASN A 202 11.36 3.31 -88.52
CA ASN A 202 10.33 2.65 -89.34
C ASN A 202 9.23 1.84 -88.58
N GLY A 203 8.03 1.72 -89.17
CA GLY A 203 7.29 0.42 -89.21
C GLY A 203 6.18 0.04 -88.18
N GLN A 204 4.97 0.59 -88.34
CA GLN A 204 3.63 -0.09 -88.32
C GLN A 204 3.20 -1.27 -87.38
N VAL A 205 2.11 -1.03 -86.61
CA VAL A 205 0.78 -1.76 -86.59
C VAL A 205 0.55 -3.11 -85.82
N ALA A 206 -0.52 -3.11 -84.98
CA ALA A 206 -1.43 -4.22 -84.53
C ALA A 206 -0.92 -5.36 -83.60
N ALA A 207 -1.75 -6.13 -82.84
CA ALA A 207 -3.09 -5.93 -82.21
C ALA A 207 -3.49 -7.11 -81.28
N THR A 208 -4.42 -6.89 -80.31
CA THR A 208 -5.27 -7.89 -79.58
C THR A 208 -4.56 -8.90 -78.62
N LYS A 209 -5.22 -9.62 -77.67
CA LYS A 209 -6.64 -9.99 -77.43
C LYS A 209 -6.94 -10.53 -75.99
N ASP A 210 -8.21 -10.44 -75.55
CA ASP A 210 -9.03 -11.32 -74.64
C ASP A 210 -8.50 -11.93 -73.30
N ALA A 211 -9.32 -12.45 -72.37
CA ALA A 211 -10.70 -12.16 -71.88
C ALA A 211 -11.08 -13.18 -70.75
N SER A 212 -12.21 -12.93 -70.08
CA SER A 212 -12.99 -13.77 -69.12
C SER A 212 -12.33 -14.23 -67.80
N GLU A 213 -12.89 -14.11 -66.59
CA GLU A 213 -14.28 -14.06 -66.04
C GLU A 213 -14.76 -15.42 -65.49
N LYS A 214 -15.06 -15.45 -64.18
CA LYS A 214 -16.22 -16.19 -63.63
C LYS A 214 -16.64 -15.68 -62.25
N VAL A 215 -17.94 -15.46 -62.11
CA VAL A 215 -18.66 -15.15 -60.86
C VAL A 215 -19.67 -16.28 -60.62
N GLU A 216 -19.90 -16.67 -59.37
CA GLU A 216 -21.19 -17.24 -58.96
C GLU A 216 -21.39 -17.17 -57.43
N ALA A 217 -22.64 -16.96 -57.02
CA ALA A 217 -23.05 -16.84 -55.62
C ALA A 217 -24.48 -17.38 -55.46
N MET A 218 -24.76 -18.07 -54.35
CA MET A 218 -26.10 -18.42 -53.82
C MET A 218 -25.91 -18.66 -52.31
N SER A 219 -26.63 -17.97 -51.40
CA SER A 219 -28.09 -17.96 -51.14
C SER A 219 -28.56 -19.19 -50.36
N GLY A 220 -29.16 -18.96 -49.17
CA GLY A 220 -29.68 -20.00 -48.29
C GLY A 220 -30.00 -19.45 -46.89
N ASN A 221 -31.24 -19.00 -46.70
CA ASN A 221 -31.79 -18.54 -45.42
C ASN A 221 -32.40 -19.73 -44.65
N ASP A 222 -32.42 -19.71 -43.31
CA ASP A 222 -33.64 -19.96 -42.51
C ASP A 222 -33.43 -19.83 -40.99
N THR A 223 -34.56 -19.59 -40.30
CA THR A 223 -34.67 -19.29 -38.87
C THR A 223 -35.07 -20.53 -38.05
N ILE A 224 -34.67 -20.63 -36.78
CA ILE A 224 -35.47 -20.67 -35.52
C ILE A 224 -34.55 -21.38 -34.47
N GLY A 225 -34.53 -21.12 -33.16
CA GLY A 225 -35.24 -20.14 -32.31
C GLY A 225 -35.60 -20.75 -30.95
N LEU A 226 -35.41 -20.01 -29.84
CA LEU A 226 -35.58 -20.44 -28.42
C LEU A 226 -34.51 -21.46 -27.92
N GLU A 227 -34.13 -21.56 -26.64
CA GLU A 227 -34.59 -20.89 -25.41
C GLU A 227 -33.46 -20.75 -24.35
N THR A 228 -33.78 -20.14 -23.21
CA THR A 228 -32.91 -19.76 -22.07
C THR A 228 -32.36 -20.91 -21.22
N ASN A 229 -31.19 -20.73 -20.59
CA ASN A 229 -30.84 -21.28 -19.27
C ASN A 229 -29.52 -20.68 -18.72
N ALA A 230 -29.61 -19.67 -17.85
CA ALA A 230 -28.62 -19.27 -16.82
C ALA A 230 -29.20 -18.15 -15.95
#